data_AF-X1V856-F1
#
_entry.id   AF-X1V856-F1
#
_cell.length_a   1.000
_cell.length_b   1.000
_cell.length_c   1.000
_cell.angle_alpha   90.00
_cell.angle_beta   90.00
_cell.angle_gamma   90.00
#
_symmetry.space_group_name_H-M   'P 1'
#
loop_
_entity.id
_entity.type
_entity.pdbx_description
1 polymer ?
#
loop_
_entity_poly.entity_id
_entity_poly.type
_entity_poly.pdbx_seq_one_letter_code
_entity_poly.pdbx_strand_id
1 'polypeptide(L)'
;LLTLSYIYEETLNPEYLRICEEWASYAADEMPRTPEFGITHETIDNANEGELWDDTLYMTVLFMGRMGILLEKDHYVQESIRQFLVHLKYLTDKKTGLFFHGWTFVEGHNFAEALWGRGNAWYTAGLVDYLDIVKIPLGVEVFLLSSLERQIQKLTELQRPSGMWTTLLNDPTSYEETSATAGFAYGILKAVRKGYISEVYKEVGLKALQAVINKIDEKGAVHGVSYGTRMGRKLQFYREIAVCPMPYGQSMTLLMLV
;
A
#
# COMPACT_ATOMS: atom_id res chain seq x y z
N LEU A 1 11.28 8.30 6.33
CA LEU A 1 11.10 8.12 7.79
C LEU A 1 11.20 6.65 8.21
N LEU A 2 10.42 5.72 7.63
CA LEU A 2 10.56 4.28 7.92
C LEU A 2 12.00 3.77 7.76
N THR A 3 12.64 4.00 6.61
CA THR A 3 14.05 3.65 6.40
C THR A 3 15.00 4.34 7.39
N LEU A 4 14.73 5.60 7.75
CA LEU A 4 15.57 6.35 8.69
C LEU A 4 15.55 5.71 10.09
N SER A 5 14.42 5.14 10.51
CA SER A 5 14.32 4.41 11.79
C SER A 5 15.22 3.16 11.83
N TYR A 6 15.37 2.45 10.71
CA TYR A 6 16.31 1.33 10.60
C TYR A 6 17.76 1.79 10.53
N ILE A 7 18.05 2.88 9.80
CA ILE A 7 19.40 3.46 9.75
C ILE A 7 19.83 3.93 11.15
N TYR A 8 18.90 4.45 11.96
CA TYR A 8 19.19 4.79 13.34
C TYR A 8 19.67 3.56 14.13
N GLU A 9 19.02 2.40 14.05
CA GLU A 9 19.48 1.20 14.78
C GLU A 9 20.88 0.76 14.38
N GLU A 10 21.23 0.88 13.10
CA GLU A 10 22.56 0.51 12.59
C GLU A 10 23.65 1.51 13.00
N THR A 11 23.31 2.80 13.09
CA THR A 11 24.29 3.88 13.28
C THR A 11 24.31 4.47 14.69
N LEU A 12 23.24 4.26 15.46
CA LEU A 12 22.94 4.89 16.74
C LEU A 12 23.06 6.42 16.71
N ASN A 13 22.86 7.05 15.55
CA ASN A 13 22.96 8.49 15.40
C ASN A 13 21.74 9.19 16.05
N PRO A 14 21.93 9.97 17.13
CA PRO A 14 20.82 10.57 17.86
C PRO A 14 20.02 11.58 17.05
N GLU A 15 20.60 12.22 16.02
CA GLU A 15 19.84 13.12 15.14
C GLU A 15 18.79 12.37 14.31
N TYR A 16 19.08 11.14 13.89
CA TYR A 16 18.11 10.31 13.15
C TYR A 16 16.95 9.91 14.05
N LEU A 17 17.23 9.53 15.30
CA LEU A 17 16.19 9.24 16.29
C LEU A 17 15.33 10.47 16.54
N ARG A 18 15.94 11.64 16.79
CA ARG A 18 15.21 12.89 17.07
C ARG A 18 14.21 13.23 15.96
N ILE A 19 14.63 13.12 14.69
CA ILE A 19 13.74 13.32 13.54
C ILE A 19 12.61 12.28 13.54
N CYS A 20 12.94 11.00 13.75
CA CYS A 20 11.93 9.95 13.78
C CYS A 20 10.92 10.13 14.93
N GLU A 21 11.35 10.55 16.11
CA GLU A 21 10.47 10.83 17.26
C GLU A 21 9.52 11.99 16.99
N GLU A 22 10.03 13.11 16.44
CA GLU A 22 9.23 14.28 16.07
C GLU A 22 8.10 13.88 15.11
N TRP A 23 8.42 13.17 14.04
CA TRP A 23 7.42 12.77 13.04
C TRP A 23 6.50 11.65 13.52
N ALA A 24 6.96 10.76 14.42
CA ALA A 24 6.11 9.74 15.01
C ALA A 24 5.05 10.37 15.93
N SER A 25 5.44 11.34 16.74
CA SER A 25 4.52 12.09 17.59
C SER A 25 3.50 12.85 16.74
N TYR A 26 3.96 13.57 15.71
CA TYR A 26 3.05 14.25 14.80
C TYR A 26 2.04 13.27 14.15
N ALA A 27 2.52 12.13 13.63
CA ALA A 27 1.67 11.16 12.97
C ALA A 27 0.61 10.55 13.91
N ALA A 28 0.99 10.23 15.15
CA ALA A 28 0.12 9.57 16.12
C ALA A 28 -0.84 10.52 16.83
N ASP A 29 -0.39 11.74 17.13
CA ASP A 29 -1.06 12.61 18.10
C ASP A 29 -1.64 13.88 17.47
N GLU A 30 -1.10 14.37 16.34
CA GLU A 30 -1.41 15.70 15.80
C GLU A 30 -2.04 15.69 14.40
N MET A 31 -1.68 14.71 13.55
CA MET A 31 -2.23 14.62 12.20
C MET A 31 -3.77 14.59 12.22
N PRO A 32 -4.45 15.39 11.38
CA PRO A 32 -5.90 15.47 11.35
C PRO A 32 -6.55 14.09 11.23
N ARG A 33 -7.69 13.94 11.90
CA ARG A 33 -8.42 12.69 12.00
C ARG A 33 -9.80 12.83 11.39
N THR A 34 -10.25 11.77 10.70
CA THR A 34 -11.62 11.64 10.23
C THR A 34 -12.59 11.38 11.41
N PRO A 35 -13.93 11.42 11.22
CA PRO A 35 -14.90 11.17 12.28
C PRO A 35 -14.76 9.83 13.01
N GLU A 36 -14.23 8.79 12.35
CA GLU A 36 -13.89 7.51 13.01
C GLU A 36 -12.39 7.38 13.32
N PHE A 37 -11.76 8.52 13.54
CA PHE A 37 -10.36 8.67 13.92
C PHE A 37 -9.35 8.13 12.90
N GLY A 38 -9.72 7.83 11.65
CA GLY A 38 -8.70 7.46 10.65
C GLY A 38 -7.79 8.66 10.34
N ILE A 39 -6.52 8.43 9.98
CA ILE A 39 -5.63 9.54 9.58
C ILE A 39 -6.18 10.15 8.27
N THR A 40 -6.48 11.44 8.28
CA THR A 40 -6.83 12.18 7.07
C THR A 40 -5.65 12.21 6.11
N HIS A 41 -5.87 11.89 4.84
CA HIS A 41 -4.79 11.84 3.85
C HIS A 41 -4.41 13.25 3.35
N GLU A 42 -3.68 14.02 4.15
CA GLU A 42 -3.18 15.33 3.74
C GLU A 42 -2.08 15.23 2.69
N THR A 43 -2.16 16.08 1.67
CA THR A 43 -1.13 16.24 0.64
C THR A 43 -0.67 17.69 0.62
N ILE A 44 0.50 17.95 0.02
CA ILE A 44 1.03 19.33 -0.12
C ILE A 44 0.01 20.28 -0.76
N ASP A 45 -0.80 19.77 -1.69
CA ASP A 45 -1.72 20.58 -2.49
C ASP A 45 -3.13 20.67 -1.89
N ASN A 46 -3.50 19.79 -0.95
CA ASN A 46 -4.86 19.72 -0.43
C ASN A 46 -4.92 19.04 0.95
N ALA A 47 -5.69 19.63 1.86
CA ALA A 47 -5.99 19.10 3.18
C ALA A 47 -6.86 17.82 3.15
N ASN A 48 -7.61 17.59 2.06
CA ASN A 48 -8.44 16.39 1.86
C ASN A 48 -9.28 16.04 3.12
N GLU A 49 -9.93 17.06 3.70
CA GLU A 49 -10.58 16.97 5.02
C GLU A 49 -11.57 15.80 5.07
N GLY A 50 -11.39 14.91 6.05
CA GLY A 50 -12.28 13.77 6.25
C GLY A 50 -12.11 12.67 5.19
N GLU A 51 -11.00 12.62 4.46
CA GLU A 51 -10.73 11.57 3.47
C GLU A 51 -9.74 10.51 3.98
N LEU A 52 -10.06 9.23 3.73
CA LEU A 52 -9.14 8.09 3.88
C LEU A 52 -8.71 7.62 2.50
N TRP A 53 -7.41 7.43 2.30
CA TRP A 53 -6.84 6.91 1.06
C TRP A 53 -6.02 5.65 1.37
N ASP A 54 -5.92 4.72 0.42
CA ASP A 54 -5.23 3.45 0.63
C ASP A 54 -3.72 3.61 0.89
N ASP A 55 -3.07 4.61 0.29
CA ASP A 55 -1.64 4.88 0.44
C ASP A 55 -1.26 5.19 1.90
N THR A 56 -2.16 5.74 2.72
CA THR A 56 -1.92 6.11 4.13
C THR A 56 -1.34 4.95 4.93
N LEU A 57 -1.81 3.72 4.66
CA LEU A 57 -1.34 2.52 5.34
C LEU A 57 0.16 2.29 5.12
N TYR A 58 0.64 2.51 3.89
CA TYR A 58 2.04 2.31 3.56
C TYR A 58 2.91 3.50 3.98
N MET A 59 2.44 4.72 3.69
CA MET A 59 3.27 5.93 3.82
C MET A 59 3.46 6.39 5.27
N THR A 60 2.44 6.20 6.12
CA THR A 60 2.43 6.73 7.49
C THR A 60 2.32 5.62 8.52
N VAL A 61 1.40 4.67 8.33
CA VAL A 61 1.04 3.69 9.38
C VAL A 61 2.17 2.68 9.63
N LEU A 62 2.90 2.24 8.59
CA LEU A 62 4.08 1.38 8.78
C LEU A 62 5.15 2.05 9.64
N PHE A 63 5.43 3.32 9.38
CA PHE A 63 6.40 4.10 10.14
C PHE A 63 5.95 4.29 11.60
N MET A 64 4.68 4.63 11.82
CA MET A 64 4.11 4.77 13.16
C MET A 64 4.24 3.47 13.97
N GLY A 65 3.84 2.34 13.38
CA GLY A 65 3.97 1.03 14.02
C GLY A 65 5.43 0.69 14.34
N ARG A 66 6.35 0.97 13.42
CA ARG A 66 7.79 0.76 13.63
C ARG A 66 8.32 1.56 14.81
N MET A 67 7.96 2.83 14.91
CA MET A 67 8.38 3.72 15.99
C MET A 67 7.74 3.32 17.32
N GLY A 68 6.51 2.79 17.31
CA GLY A 68 5.90 2.19 18.49
C GLY A 68 6.73 1.03 19.07
N ILE A 69 7.26 0.17 18.20
CA ILE A 69 8.16 -0.92 18.62
C ILE A 69 9.51 -0.39 19.09
N LEU A 70 10.14 0.50 18.30
CA LEU A 70 11.49 1.01 18.57
C LEU A 70 11.56 1.82 19.89
N LEU A 71 10.52 2.58 20.19
CA LEU A 71 10.44 3.45 21.38
C LEU A 71 9.70 2.79 22.56
N GLU A 72 9.26 1.54 22.41
CA GLU A 72 8.40 0.84 23.40
C GLU A 72 7.12 1.64 23.75
N LYS A 73 6.54 2.32 22.75
CA LYS A 73 5.31 3.12 22.88
C LYS A 73 4.09 2.34 22.39
N ASP A 74 3.42 1.62 23.29
CA ASP A 74 2.25 0.78 22.96
C ASP A 74 1.12 1.58 22.28
N HIS A 75 0.88 2.83 22.66
CA HIS A 75 -0.17 3.64 22.01
C HIS A 75 0.08 3.85 20.50
N TYR A 76 1.32 3.95 20.03
CA TYR A 76 1.63 3.99 18.59
C TYR A 76 1.34 2.67 17.89
N VAL A 77 1.58 1.54 18.58
CA VAL A 77 1.25 0.20 18.09
C VAL A 77 -0.26 0.00 17.99
N GLN A 78 -1.02 0.35 19.04
CA GLN A 78 -2.47 0.25 19.04
C GLN A 78 -3.10 1.16 17.98
N GLU A 79 -2.56 2.37 17.82
CA GLU A 79 -3.00 3.30 16.80
C GLU A 79 -2.72 2.75 15.40
N SER A 80 -1.53 2.20 15.14
CA SER A 80 -1.24 1.61 13.82
C SER A 80 -2.16 0.43 13.49
N ILE A 81 -2.48 -0.42 14.48
CA ILE A 81 -3.47 -1.51 14.33
C ILE A 81 -4.84 -0.94 13.97
N ARG A 82 -5.31 0.07 14.71
CA ARG A 82 -6.61 0.69 14.49
C ARG A 82 -6.70 1.34 13.11
N GLN A 83 -5.60 1.92 12.61
CA GLN A 83 -5.54 2.49 11.26
C GLN A 83 -5.76 1.44 10.18
N PHE A 84 -5.15 0.25 10.28
CA PHE A 84 -5.47 -0.85 9.36
C PHE A 84 -6.97 -1.20 9.40
N LEU A 85 -7.54 -1.36 10.60
CA LEU A 85 -8.95 -1.73 10.75
C LEU A 85 -9.92 -0.71 10.16
N VAL A 86 -9.72 0.59 10.42
CA VAL A 86 -10.60 1.65 9.89
C VAL A 86 -10.46 1.79 8.37
N HIS A 87 -9.26 1.66 7.80
CA HIS A 87 -9.08 1.70 6.35
C HIS A 87 -9.76 0.51 5.68
N LEU A 88 -9.61 -0.71 6.22
CA LEU A 88 -10.32 -1.89 5.70
C LEU A 88 -11.84 -1.73 5.77
N LYS A 89 -12.36 -1.14 6.86
CA LYS A 89 -13.79 -0.90 7.02
C LYS A 89 -14.39 -0.05 5.90
N TYR A 90 -13.68 0.99 5.45
CA TYR A 90 -14.20 1.99 4.51
C TYR A 90 -13.74 1.84 3.07
N LEU A 91 -12.58 1.22 2.83
CA LEU A 91 -12.01 1.10 1.49
C LEU A 91 -12.33 -0.25 0.83
N THR A 92 -12.64 -1.29 1.60
CA THR A 92 -12.87 -2.63 1.03
C THR A 92 -14.18 -2.70 0.24
N ASP A 93 -14.09 -3.01 -1.05
CA ASP A 93 -15.23 -3.50 -1.82
C ASP A 93 -15.55 -4.95 -1.41
N LYS A 94 -16.63 -5.11 -0.65
CA LYS A 94 -17.10 -6.44 -0.21
C LYS A 94 -17.52 -7.35 -1.36
N LYS A 95 -17.71 -6.88 -2.60
CA LYS A 95 -18.00 -7.76 -3.74
C LYS A 95 -16.73 -8.42 -4.28
N THR A 96 -15.66 -7.66 -4.45
CA THR A 96 -14.42 -8.14 -5.08
C THR A 96 -13.31 -8.49 -4.10
N GLY A 97 -13.25 -7.83 -2.94
CA GLY A 97 -12.12 -7.92 -2.00
C GLY A 97 -10.97 -6.96 -2.32
N LEU A 98 -11.13 -6.18 -3.38
CA LEU A 98 -10.23 -5.07 -3.72
C LEU A 98 -10.60 -3.83 -2.91
N PHE A 99 -9.70 -2.86 -2.87
CA PHE A 99 -9.91 -1.57 -2.23
C PHE A 99 -10.32 -0.53 -3.27
N PHE A 100 -11.27 0.31 -2.90
CA PHE A 100 -11.44 1.61 -3.51
C PHE A 100 -10.27 2.51 -3.10
N HIS A 101 -9.82 3.37 -4.01
CA HIS A 101 -8.71 4.29 -3.75
C HIS A 101 -8.94 5.16 -2.51
N GLY A 102 -10.18 5.60 -2.26
CA GLY A 102 -10.48 6.40 -1.09
C GLY A 102 -11.93 6.39 -0.64
N TRP A 103 -12.15 7.03 0.50
CA TRP A 103 -13.45 7.27 1.14
C TRP A 103 -13.49 8.70 1.66
N THR A 104 -14.63 9.37 1.49
CA THR A 104 -14.90 10.69 2.10
C THR A 104 -16.02 10.60 3.12
N PHE A 105 -15.75 11.07 4.34
CA PHE A 105 -16.78 11.22 5.36
C PHE A 105 -17.68 12.43 5.14
N VAL A 106 -17.24 13.41 4.36
CA VAL A 106 -18.03 14.62 4.05
C VAL A 106 -19.16 14.29 3.08
N GLU A 107 -18.87 13.51 2.03
CA GLU A 107 -19.88 13.15 1.01
C GLU A 107 -20.46 11.75 1.22
N GLY A 108 -19.82 10.91 2.05
CA GLY A 108 -20.33 9.59 2.43
C GLY A 108 -20.24 8.54 1.32
N HIS A 109 -19.20 8.58 0.48
CA HIS A 109 -19.00 7.61 -0.60
C HIS A 109 -17.51 7.39 -0.95
N ASN A 110 -17.22 6.42 -1.82
CA ASN A 110 -15.88 6.05 -2.28
C ASN A 110 -15.45 6.75 -3.59
N PHE A 111 -15.72 8.05 -3.73
CA PHE A 111 -15.41 8.84 -4.94
C PHE A 111 -15.89 8.18 -6.24
N ALA A 112 -14.97 7.87 -7.17
CA ALA A 112 -15.25 7.21 -8.44
C ALA A 112 -15.47 5.69 -8.32
N GLU A 113 -15.42 5.13 -7.10
CA GLU A 113 -15.39 3.68 -6.85
C GLU A 113 -14.26 2.99 -7.62
N ALA A 114 -13.12 3.68 -7.74
CA ALA A 114 -11.98 3.21 -8.51
C ALA A 114 -11.21 2.11 -7.77
N LEU A 115 -11.18 0.91 -8.36
CA LEU A 115 -10.32 -0.20 -7.96
C LEU A 115 -8.95 -0.03 -8.60
N TRP A 116 -8.23 0.99 -8.14
CA TRP A 116 -6.97 1.42 -8.71
C TRP A 116 -5.82 0.48 -8.33
N GLY A 117 -5.03 0.08 -9.31
CA GLY A 117 -4.00 -0.96 -9.18
C GLY A 117 -2.93 -0.61 -8.14
N ARG A 118 -2.28 0.56 -8.26
CA ARG A 118 -1.19 0.91 -7.33
C ARG A 118 -1.70 1.12 -5.90
N GLY A 119 -2.85 1.74 -5.74
CA GLY A 119 -3.50 1.88 -4.44
C GLY A 119 -3.77 0.54 -3.75
N ASN A 120 -4.29 -0.43 -4.50
CA ASN A 120 -4.46 -1.80 -4.02
C ASN A 120 -3.12 -2.47 -3.66
N ALA A 121 -2.07 -2.21 -4.44
CA ALA A 121 -0.74 -2.77 -4.22
C ALA A 121 -0.10 -2.27 -2.93
N TRP A 122 -0.44 -1.06 -2.46
CA TRP A 122 0.04 -0.56 -1.16
C TRP A 122 -0.45 -1.39 0.01
N TYR A 123 -1.68 -1.90 -0.05
CA TYR A 123 -2.15 -2.83 0.96
C TYR A 123 -1.45 -4.19 0.86
N THR A 124 -1.33 -4.75 -0.36
CA THR A 124 -0.67 -6.05 -0.57
C THR A 124 0.78 -6.06 -0.11
N ALA A 125 1.55 -5.03 -0.48
CA ALA A 125 2.95 -4.87 -0.08
C ALA A 125 3.08 -4.42 1.39
N GLY A 126 2.22 -3.51 1.83
CA GLY A 126 2.29 -2.91 3.15
C GLY A 126 1.95 -3.86 4.27
N LEU A 127 0.92 -4.71 4.11
CA LEU A 127 0.52 -5.61 5.19
C LEU A 127 1.64 -6.61 5.53
N VAL A 128 2.29 -7.21 4.53
CA VAL A 128 3.35 -8.18 4.78
C VAL A 128 4.57 -7.56 5.47
N ASP A 129 4.85 -6.28 5.23
CA ASP A 129 5.87 -5.53 5.95
C ASP A 129 5.41 -5.17 7.36
N TYR A 130 4.14 -4.78 7.52
CA TYR A 130 3.56 -4.46 8.81
C TYR A 130 3.63 -5.64 9.78
N LEU A 131 3.33 -6.85 9.30
CA LEU A 131 3.39 -8.08 10.11
C LEU A 131 4.82 -8.50 10.49
N ASP A 132 5.84 -8.08 9.73
CA ASP A 132 7.24 -8.25 10.13
C ASP A 132 7.65 -7.25 11.21
N ILE A 133 7.05 -6.06 11.20
CA ILE A 133 7.39 -4.95 12.11
C ILE A 133 6.66 -5.08 13.44
N VAL A 134 5.33 -5.27 13.39
CA VAL A 134 4.44 -5.13 14.54
C VAL A 134 3.81 -6.48 14.88
N LYS A 135 3.99 -6.90 16.13
CA LYS A 135 3.24 -8.04 16.69
C LYS A 135 1.83 -7.57 17.04
N ILE A 136 0.82 -8.18 16.41
CA ILE A 136 -0.58 -7.82 16.59
C ILE A 136 -1.38 -8.97 17.21
N PRO A 137 -2.54 -8.71 17.83
CA PRO A 137 -3.39 -9.77 18.37
C PRO A 137 -3.82 -10.77 17.28
N LEU A 138 -3.81 -12.06 17.60
CA LEU A 138 -4.10 -13.14 16.64
C LEU A 138 -5.42 -12.94 15.87
N GLY A 139 -6.48 -12.49 16.53
CA GLY A 139 -7.76 -12.23 15.87
C GLY A 139 -7.67 -11.12 14.81
N VAL A 140 -6.85 -10.10 15.05
CA VAL A 140 -6.60 -9.02 14.08
C VAL A 140 -5.71 -9.52 12.96
N GLU A 141 -4.66 -10.29 13.26
CA GLU A 141 -3.81 -10.92 12.26
C GLU A 141 -4.61 -11.77 11.27
N VAL A 142 -5.45 -12.67 11.79
CA VAL A 142 -6.32 -13.51 10.96
C VAL A 142 -7.26 -12.66 10.11
N PHE A 143 -7.83 -11.58 10.66
CA PHE A 143 -8.69 -10.68 9.90
C PHE A 143 -7.94 -10.01 8.74
N LEU A 144 -6.77 -9.43 8.99
CA LEU A 144 -5.96 -8.76 7.96
C LEU A 144 -5.48 -9.74 6.89
N LEU A 145 -4.98 -10.92 7.29
CA LEU A 145 -4.54 -11.96 6.37
C LEU A 145 -5.69 -12.51 5.51
N SER A 146 -6.88 -12.71 6.09
CA SER A 146 -8.04 -13.14 5.31
C SER A 146 -8.49 -12.10 4.28
N SER A 147 -8.36 -10.81 4.62
CA SER A 147 -8.61 -9.72 3.66
C SER A 147 -7.55 -9.68 2.56
N LEU A 148 -6.27 -9.92 2.89
CA LEU A 148 -5.19 -10.03 1.90
C LEU A 148 -5.39 -11.22 0.97
N GLU A 149 -5.67 -12.41 1.50
CA GLU A 149 -5.92 -13.61 0.70
C GLU A 149 -7.11 -13.42 -0.24
N ARG A 150 -8.17 -12.75 0.22
CA ARG A 150 -9.32 -12.40 -0.61
C ARG A 150 -8.95 -11.43 -1.75
N GLN A 151 -8.12 -10.43 -1.47
CA GLN A 151 -7.59 -9.53 -2.50
C GLN A 151 -6.77 -10.31 -3.54
N ILE A 152 -5.88 -11.20 -3.08
CA ILE A 152 -5.00 -12.01 -3.94
C ILE A 152 -5.80 -13.01 -4.79
N GLN A 153 -6.86 -13.62 -4.26
CA GLN A 153 -7.79 -14.44 -5.03
C GLN A 153 -8.34 -13.65 -6.21
N LYS A 154 -8.82 -12.43 -5.96
CA LYS A 154 -9.36 -11.58 -7.02
C LYS A 154 -8.29 -11.13 -8.00
N LEU A 155 -7.10 -10.77 -7.53
CA LEU A 155 -5.97 -10.42 -8.39
C LEU A 155 -5.57 -11.59 -9.29
N THR A 156 -5.62 -12.83 -8.80
CA THR A 156 -5.35 -14.03 -9.60
C THR A 156 -6.30 -14.16 -10.78
N GLU A 157 -7.59 -13.87 -10.60
CA GLU A 157 -8.59 -13.86 -11.67
C GLU A 157 -8.37 -12.74 -12.70
N LEU A 158 -7.81 -11.61 -12.26
CA LEU A 158 -7.66 -10.40 -13.06
C LEU A 158 -6.28 -10.28 -13.73
N GLN A 159 -5.33 -11.15 -13.41
CA GLN A 159 -3.99 -11.13 -14.01
C GLN A 159 -4.09 -11.33 -15.52
N ARG A 160 -3.44 -10.45 -16.28
CA ARG A 160 -3.43 -10.49 -17.74
C ARG A 160 -2.49 -11.60 -18.24
N PRO A 161 -2.64 -12.06 -19.50
CA PRO A 161 -1.71 -13.04 -20.09
C PRO A 161 -0.23 -12.61 -20.07
N SER A 162 0.03 -11.30 -20.04
CA SER A 162 1.37 -10.72 -19.87
C SER A 162 1.99 -11.00 -18.50
N GLY A 163 1.19 -11.36 -17.49
CA GLY A 163 1.57 -11.42 -16.08
C GLY A 163 1.27 -10.13 -15.30
N MET A 164 0.89 -9.05 -15.98
CA MET A 164 0.62 -7.74 -15.36
C MET A 164 -0.84 -7.55 -14.95
N TRP A 165 -1.10 -6.46 -14.22
CA TRP A 165 -2.45 -5.94 -13.97
C TRP A 165 -2.65 -4.59 -14.64
N THR A 166 -3.92 -4.28 -14.94
CA THR A 166 -4.35 -3.00 -15.47
C THR A 166 -4.49 -1.94 -14.37
N THR A 167 -4.32 -0.66 -14.72
CA THR A 167 -4.41 0.47 -13.77
C THR A 167 -5.75 0.54 -13.06
N LEU A 168 -6.85 0.19 -13.74
CA LEU A 168 -8.13 -0.13 -13.12
C LEU A 168 -8.31 -1.65 -13.19
N LEU A 169 -8.29 -2.31 -12.03
CA LEU A 169 -8.15 -3.77 -11.94
C LEU A 169 -9.32 -4.52 -12.59
N ASN A 170 -10.53 -3.98 -12.47
CA ASN A 170 -11.75 -4.56 -13.03
C ASN A 170 -12.03 -4.14 -14.49
N ASP A 171 -11.11 -3.40 -15.11
CA ASP A 171 -11.29 -2.85 -16.44
C ASP A 171 -10.14 -3.26 -17.36
N PRO A 172 -10.33 -4.34 -18.14
CA PRO A 172 -9.29 -4.88 -19.01
C PRO A 172 -8.99 -3.97 -20.21
N THR A 173 -9.74 -2.88 -20.41
CA THR A 173 -9.47 -1.89 -21.47
C THR A 173 -8.53 -0.77 -21.01
N SER A 174 -8.27 -0.66 -19.72
CA SER A 174 -7.28 0.27 -19.17
C SER A 174 -5.86 -0.29 -19.34
N TYR A 175 -4.84 0.57 -19.31
CA TYR A 175 -3.45 0.17 -19.59
C TYR A 175 -2.87 -0.71 -18.47
N GLU A 176 -1.95 -1.61 -18.81
CA GLU A 176 -1.16 -2.39 -17.84
C GLU A 176 -0.16 -1.49 -17.12
N GLU A 177 -0.07 -1.60 -15.79
CA GLU A 177 0.68 -0.68 -14.95
C GLU A 177 1.74 -1.41 -14.12
N THR A 178 2.98 -0.95 -14.24
CA THR A 178 4.17 -1.70 -13.79
C THR A 178 4.41 -1.58 -12.30
N SER A 179 4.17 -0.42 -11.69
CA SER A 179 4.40 -0.24 -10.26
C SER A 179 3.40 -1.03 -9.40
N ALA A 180 2.12 -1.03 -9.76
CA ALA A 180 1.10 -1.89 -9.19
C ALA A 180 1.49 -3.36 -9.30
N THR A 181 1.89 -3.80 -10.50
CA THR A 181 2.32 -5.18 -10.75
C THR A 181 3.51 -5.57 -9.87
N ALA A 182 4.49 -4.68 -9.72
CA ALA A 182 5.65 -4.91 -8.85
C ALA A 182 5.25 -5.03 -7.36
N GLY A 183 4.34 -4.17 -6.89
CA GLY A 183 3.84 -4.24 -5.51
C GLY A 183 3.03 -5.50 -5.22
N PHE A 184 2.19 -5.93 -6.16
CA PHE A 184 1.49 -7.20 -6.06
C PHE A 184 2.46 -8.38 -6.03
N ALA A 185 3.44 -8.41 -6.94
CA ALA A 185 4.45 -9.45 -6.98
C ALA A 185 5.22 -9.54 -5.66
N TYR A 186 5.71 -8.40 -5.13
CA TYR A 186 6.38 -8.31 -3.84
C TYR A 186 5.51 -8.85 -2.70
N GLY A 187 4.30 -8.32 -2.55
CA GLY A 187 3.39 -8.69 -1.48
C GLY A 187 3.00 -10.16 -1.51
N ILE A 188 2.64 -10.68 -2.69
CA ILE A 188 2.26 -12.09 -2.89
C ILE A 188 3.45 -13.01 -2.57
N LEU A 189 4.61 -12.76 -3.18
CA LEU A 189 5.79 -13.63 -3.00
C LEU A 189 6.27 -13.62 -1.55
N LYS A 190 6.25 -12.44 -0.89
CA LYS A 190 6.60 -12.34 0.52
C LYS A 190 5.58 -13.04 1.42
N ALA A 191 4.27 -12.87 1.17
CA ALA A 191 3.23 -13.57 1.93
C ALA A 191 3.36 -15.09 1.84
N VAL A 192 3.64 -15.62 0.64
CA VAL A 192 3.92 -17.05 0.43
C VAL A 192 5.18 -17.47 1.20
N ARG A 193 6.30 -16.74 1.03
CA ARG A 193 7.57 -17.01 1.71
C ARG A 193 7.45 -17.05 3.24
N LYS A 194 6.59 -16.20 3.80
CA LYS A 194 6.31 -16.12 5.24
C LYS A 194 5.29 -17.15 5.74
N GLY A 195 4.66 -17.90 4.83
CA GLY A 195 3.61 -18.87 5.17
C GLY A 195 2.27 -18.24 5.56
N TYR A 196 2.04 -16.97 5.21
CA TYR A 196 0.81 -16.25 5.51
C TYR A 196 -0.34 -16.64 4.60
N ILE A 197 -0.03 -17.05 3.36
CA ILE A 197 -1.00 -17.52 2.36
C ILE A 197 -0.49 -18.80 1.69
N SER A 198 -1.39 -19.49 1.00
CA SER A 198 -1.09 -20.76 0.33
C SER A 198 -0.07 -20.62 -0.81
N GLU A 199 0.82 -21.62 -0.94
CA GLU A 199 1.84 -21.72 -2.01
C GLU A 199 1.23 -21.71 -3.42
N VAL A 200 -0.07 -22.00 -3.56
CA VAL A 200 -0.79 -21.94 -4.85
C VAL A 200 -0.71 -20.57 -5.53
N TYR A 201 -0.51 -19.49 -4.76
CA TYR A 201 -0.38 -18.12 -5.29
C TYR A 201 1.03 -17.78 -5.77
N LYS A 202 2.03 -18.63 -5.52
CA LYS A 202 3.43 -18.37 -5.89
C LYS A 202 3.60 -18.09 -7.39
N GLU A 203 2.97 -18.90 -8.23
CA GLU A 203 3.06 -18.74 -9.68
C GLU A 203 2.44 -17.43 -10.17
N VAL A 204 1.45 -16.89 -9.46
CA VAL A 204 0.88 -15.57 -9.76
C VAL A 204 1.93 -14.48 -9.55
N GLY A 205 2.63 -14.52 -8.41
CA GLY A 205 3.71 -13.61 -8.09
C GLY A 205 4.92 -13.74 -9.03
N LEU A 206 5.33 -14.96 -9.38
CA LEU A 206 6.47 -15.20 -10.29
C LEU A 206 6.19 -14.72 -11.71
N LYS A 207 4.98 -14.91 -12.23
CA LYS A 207 4.56 -14.35 -13.53
C LYS A 207 4.63 -12.82 -13.54
N ALA A 208 4.13 -12.20 -12.48
CA ALA A 208 4.18 -10.75 -12.31
C ALA A 208 5.62 -10.24 -12.22
N LEU A 209 6.47 -10.92 -11.46
CA LEU A 209 7.89 -10.62 -11.35
C LEU A 209 8.58 -10.65 -12.72
N GLN A 210 8.37 -11.72 -13.49
CA GLN A 210 8.96 -11.83 -14.82
C GLN A 210 8.45 -10.74 -15.77
N ALA A 211 7.16 -10.39 -15.67
CA ALA A 211 6.57 -9.31 -16.46
C ALA A 211 7.19 -7.95 -16.14
N VAL A 212 7.45 -7.66 -14.86
CA VAL A 212 8.10 -6.42 -14.42
C VAL A 212 9.56 -6.37 -14.83
N ILE A 213 10.30 -7.49 -14.76
CA ILE A 213 11.69 -7.55 -15.27
C ILE A 213 11.75 -7.12 -16.75
N ASN A 214 10.77 -7.54 -17.55
CA ASN A 214 10.70 -7.16 -18.97
C ASN A 214 10.37 -5.67 -19.21
N LYS A 215 10.08 -4.90 -18.16
CA LYS A 215 9.88 -3.44 -18.22
C LYS A 215 11.13 -2.65 -17.83
N ILE A 216 12.20 -3.33 -17.44
CA ILE A 216 13.49 -2.71 -17.10
C ILE A 216 14.32 -2.59 -18.39
N ASP A 217 14.74 -1.37 -18.74
CA ASP A 217 15.62 -1.17 -19.89
C ASP A 217 17.10 -1.43 -19.56
N GLU A 218 17.95 -1.34 -20.59
CA GLU A 218 19.40 -1.53 -20.49
C GLU A 218 20.10 -0.56 -19.51
N LYS A 219 19.47 0.56 -19.16
CA LYS A 219 19.97 1.56 -18.21
C LYS A 219 19.39 1.36 -16.81
N GLY A 220 18.56 0.34 -16.61
CA GLY A 220 17.88 0.06 -15.34
C GLY A 220 16.63 0.92 -15.10
N ALA A 221 16.17 1.70 -16.08
CA ALA A 221 14.92 2.45 -15.93
C ALA A 221 13.72 1.52 -16.11
N VAL A 222 12.75 1.66 -15.21
CA VAL A 222 11.50 0.88 -15.23
C VAL A 222 10.44 1.67 -15.96
N HIS A 223 9.94 1.11 -17.06
CA HIS A 223 8.93 1.70 -17.93
C HIS A 223 7.51 1.23 -17.55
N GLY A 224 6.50 1.82 -18.19
CA GLY A 224 5.11 1.40 -17.98
C GLY A 224 4.56 1.76 -16.59
N VAL A 225 5.11 2.80 -15.96
CA VAL A 225 4.72 3.28 -14.64
C VAL A 225 3.80 4.49 -14.79
N SER A 226 2.65 4.51 -14.12
CA SER A 226 1.76 5.68 -14.16
C SER A 226 2.22 6.77 -13.21
N TYR A 227 2.07 8.04 -13.61
CA TYR A 227 2.46 9.23 -12.85
C TYR A 227 1.72 9.37 -11.51
N GLY A 228 2.11 10.37 -10.70
CA GLY A 228 1.48 10.68 -9.42
C GLY A 228 -0.03 10.82 -9.59
N THR A 229 -0.79 10.00 -8.87
CA THR A 229 -2.23 9.85 -9.06
C THR A 229 -2.93 10.25 -7.77
N ARG A 230 -3.59 11.40 -7.78
CA ARG A 230 -4.46 11.87 -6.69
C ARG A 230 -5.84 11.21 -6.73
N MET A 231 -6.71 11.52 -5.78
CA MET A 231 -8.09 11.05 -5.79
C MET A 231 -8.86 11.50 -7.05
N GLY A 232 -9.24 10.53 -7.87
CA GLY A 232 -10.04 10.75 -9.08
C GLY A 232 -11.54 10.75 -8.80
N ARG A 233 -12.26 11.73 -9.38
CA ARG A 233 -13.73 11.84 -9.30
C ARG A 233 -14.49 11.03 -10.36
N LYS A 234 -13.79 10.53 -11.38
CA LYS A 234 -14.33 9.68 -12.46
C LYS A 234 -13.29 8.61 -12.83
N LEU A 235 -13.74 7.44 -13.29
CA LEU A 235 -12.82 6.38 -13.74
C LEU A 235 -11.91 6.80 -14.89
N GLN A 236 -12.39 7.68 -15.78
CA GLN A 236 -11.60 8.19 -16.90
C GLN A 236 -10.31 8.90 -16.45
N PHE A 237 -10.32 9.55 -15.29
CA PHE A 237 -9.13 10.18 -14.72
C PHE A 237 -7.98 9.18 -14.55
N TYR A 238 -8.26 7.97 -14.04
CA TYR A 238 -7.24 6.92 -13.84
C TYR A 238 -6.75 6.34 -15.17
N ARG A 239 -7.63 6.29 -16.19
CA ARG A 239 -7.29 5.81 -17.54
C ARG A 239 -6.34 6.75 -18.28
N GLU A 240 -6.37 8.04 -17.96
CA GLU A 240 -5.63 9.10 -18.67
C GLU A 240 -4.35 9.54 -17.96
N ILE A 241 -4.00 8.93 -16.82
CA ILE A 241 -2.73 9.23 -16.14
C ILE A 241 -1.56 8.94 -17.07
N ALA A 242 -0.68 9.93 -17.21
CA ALA A 242 0.52 9.81 -18.02
C ALA A 242 1.39 8.63 -17.55
N VAL A 243 1.99 7.91 -18.49
CA VAL A 243 2.87 6.78 -18.22
C VAL A 243 4.31 7.19 -18.53
N CYS A 244 5.17 7.19 -17.51
CA CYS A 244 6.58 7.54 -17.62
C CYS A 244 7.39 6.90 -16.47
N PRO A 245 8.70 6.74 -16.60
CA PRO A 245 9.54 6.28 -15.49
C PRO A 245 9.39 7.19 -14.26
N MET A 246 9.17 6.59 -13.09
CA MET A 246 8.95 7.30 -11.83
C MET A 246 9.66 6.62 -10.66
N PRO A 247 10.13 7.37 -9.64
CA PRO A 247 10.89 6.81 -8.52
C PRO A 247 10.22 5.65 -7.80
N TYR A 248 8.91 5.70 -7.56
CA TYR A 248 8.18 4.60 -6.92
C TYR A 248 8.10 3.35 -7.81
N GLY A 249 8.15 3.49 -9.15
CA GLY A 249 8.28 2.36 -10.06
C GLY A 249 9.63 1.64 -9.90
N GLN A 250 10.72 2.40 -9.79
CA GLN A 250 12.03 1.84 -9.43
C GLN A 250 11.99 1.17 -8.04
N SER A 251 11.50 1.87 -7.02
CA SER A 251 11.50 1.38 -5.64
C SER A 251 10.66 0.12 -5.45
N MET A 252 9.46 0.03 -6.02
CA MET A 252 8.63 -1.17 -5.93
C MET A 252 9.25 -2.34 -6.70
N THR A 253 9.92 -2.08 -7.82
CA THR A 253 10.66 -3.10 -8.56
C THR A 253 11.85 -3.61 -7.74
N LEU A 254 12.58 -2.73 -7.04
CA LEU A 254 13.66 -3.13 -6.14
C LEU A 254 13.14 -4.00 -4.99
N LEU A 255 12.05 -3.60 -4.34
CA LEU A 255 11.41 -4.40 -3.28
C LEU A 255 11.03 -5.80 -3.78
N MET A 256 10.44 -5.89 -4.97
CA MET A 256 10.05 -7.16 -5.58
C MET A 256 11.24 -8.10 -5.84
N LEU A 257 12.43 -7.56 -6.13
CA LEU A 257 13.62 -8.35 -6.46
C LEU A 257 14.37 -8.89 -5.22
N VAL A 258 13.96 -8.54 -3.99
CA VAL A 258 14.61 -8.94 -2.71
C VAL A 258 13.73 -9.84 -1.84
#